data_AF-A0A4R2ZTL7-F1
#
_entry.id   AF-A0A4R2ZTL7-F1
#
_cell.length_a   1.000
_cell.length_b   1.000
_cell.length_c   1.000
_cell.angle_alpha   90.00
_cell.angle_beta   90.00
_cell.angle_gamma   90.00
#
_symmetry.space_group_name_H-M   'P 1'
#
loop_
_entity.id
_entity.type
_entity.pdbx_description
1 polymer ?
#
loop_
_entity_poly.entity_id
_entity_poly.type
_entity_poly.pdbx_seq_one_letter_code
_entity_poly.pdbx_strand_id
1 'polypeptide(L)'
;MFEKKNMANATGYLKKLRLEAKKNLVEGEAFLKENALRGTVVSLPSGLQYEVIEEGNGKIPKLTDSVKCFYEGRLINGTVFDSTAKKKKPVSFPVNEVIAGWTEALQLMKEGSKWRLYIPSSLGYGELSVSKEISGNATLIFEVEVVSVH
;
A
#
# COMPACT_ATOMS: atom_id res chain seq x y z
N MET A 1 -23.03 12.15 -34.42
CA MET A 1 -21.90 11.22 -34.69
C MET A 1 -20.79 11.34 -33.63
N PHE A 2 -20.44 12.57 -33.20
CA PHE A 2 -19.44 12.83 -32.14
C PHE A 2 -19.81 12.25 -30.75
N GLU A 3 -21.05 12.42 -30.28
CA GLU A 3 -21.47 11.89 -28.97
C GLU A 3 -21.42 10.36 -28.87
N LYS A 4 -21.82 9.65 -29.93
CA LYS A 4 -21.76 8.17 -29.96
C LYS A 4 -20.31 7.65 -29.92
N LYS A 5 -19.36 8.36 -30.55
CA LYS A 5 -17.93 8.01 -30.52
C LYS A 5 -17.32 8.25 -29.13
N ASN A 6 -17.70 9.34 -28.47
CA ASN A 6 -17.27 9.65 -27.10
C ASN A 6 -17.85 8.65 -26.08
N MET A 7 -19.12 8.27 -26.20
CA MET A 7 -19.74 7.25 -25.34
C MET A 7 -19.15 5.85 -25.55
N ALA A 8 -18.84 5.46 -26.80
CA ALA A 8 -18.18 4.20 -27.09
C ALA A 8 -16.75 4.14 -26.49
N ASN A 9 -16.01 5.24 -26.57
CA ASN A 9 -14.67 5.34 -25.97
C ASN A 9 -14.72 5.30 -24.43
N ALA A 10 -15.66 5.99 -23.82
CA ALA A 10 -15.88 5.95 -22.36
C ALA A 10 -16.28 4.54 -21.88
N THR A 11 -17.17 3.86 -22.62
CA THR A 11 -17.60 2.49 -22.31
C THR A 11 -16.43 1.51 -22.40
N GLY A 12 -15.58 1.64 -23.43
CA GLY A 12 -14.37 0.82 -23.59
C GLY A 12 -13.37 1.02 -22.46
N TYR A 13 -13.14 2.28 -22.06
CA TYR A 13 -12.24 2.62 -20.95
C TYR A 13 -12.72 2.05 -19.61
N LEU A 14 -14.01 2.23 -19.28
CA LEU A 14 -14.59 1.67 -18.05
C LEU A 14 -14.55 0.14 -18.03
N LYS A 15 -14.80 -0.50 -19.18
CA LYS A 15 -14.65 -1.96 -19.32
C LYS A 15 -13.21 -2.40 -19.05
N LYS A 16 -12.22 -1.66 -19.56
CA LYS A 16 -10.80 -1.92 -19.31
C LYS A 16 -10.48 -1.82 -17.82
N LEU A 17 -10.88 -0.74 -17.13
CA LEU A 17 -10.63 -0.56 -15.70
C LEU A 17 -11.22 -1.69 -14.86
N ARG A 18 -12.46 -2.11 -15.18
CA ARG A 18 -13.10 -3.24 -14.48
C ARG A 18 -12.38 -4.57 -14.70
N LEU A 19 -11.90 -4.82 -15.92
CA LEU A 19 -11.15 -6.04 -16.22
C LEU A 19 -9.81 -6.07 -15.48
N GLU A 20 -9.14 -4.92 -15.45
CA GLU A 20 -7.88 -4.74 -14.71
C GLU A 20 -8.10 -4.92 -13.21
N ALA A 21 -9.14 -4.32 -12.64
CA ALA A 21 -9.46 -4.49 -11.22
C ALA A 21 -9.82 -5.95 -10.85
N LYS A 22 -10.51 -6.68 -11.73
CA LYS A 22 -10.75 -8.11 -11.53
C LYS A 22 -9.46 -8.92 -11.55
N LYS A 23 -8.56 -8.61 -12.49
CA LYS A 23 -7.26 -9.24 -12.59
C LYS A 23 -6.42 -8.99 -11.34
N ASN A 24 -6.34 -7.73 -10.90
CA ASN A 24 -5.59 -7.33 -9.71
C ASN A 24 -6.09 -8.03 -8.45
N LEU A 25 -7.41 -8.21 -8.28
CA LEU A 25 -7.96 -8.91 -7.13
C LEU A 25 -7.45 -10.36 -7.08
N VAL A 26 -7.57 -11.10 -8.19
CA VAL A 26 -7.15 -12.51 -8.27
C VAL A 26 -5.63 -12.64 -8.07
N GLU A 27 -4.84 -11.82 -8.74
CA GLU A 27 -3.38 -11.85 -8.62
C GLU A 27 -2.91 -11.42 -7.23
N GLY A 28 -3.56 -10.42 -6.64
CA GLY A 28 -3.29 -9.92 -5.30
C GLY A 28 -3.59 -10.95 -4.21
N GLU A 29 -4.74 -11.63 -4.29
CA GLU A 29 -5.10 -12.71 -3.36
C GLU A 29 -4.14 -13.90 -3.48
N ALA A 30 -3.79 -14.31 -4.71
CA ALA A 30 -2.82 -15.37 -4.94
C ALA A 30 -1.44 -15.01 -4.37
N PHE A 31 -0.97 -13.78 -4.64
CA PHE A 31 0.28 -13.27 -4.10
C PHE A 31 0.30 -13.28 -2.58
N LEU A 32 -0.73 -12.75 -1.91
CA LEU A 32 -0.80 -12.70 -0.45
C LEU A 32 -0.85 -14.10 0.18
N LYS A 33 -1.56 -15.03 -0.46
CA LYS A 33 -1.62 -16.43 -0.01
C LYS A 33 -0.25 -17.09 -0.07
N GLU A 34 0.51 -16.88 -1.15
CA GLU A 34 1.87 -17.40 -1.28
C GLU A 34 2.82 -16.70 -0.30
N ASN A 35 2.72 -15.38 -0.18
CA ASN A 35 3.57 -14.57 0.67
C ASN A 35 3.43 -14.96 2.16
N ALA A 36 2.23 -15.32 2.61
CA ALA A 36 1.97 -15.80 3.96
C ALA A 36 2.69 -17.10 4.32
N LEU A 37 3.12 -17.90 3.33
CA LEU A 37 3.85 -19.15 3.56
C LEU A 37 5.34 -18.90 3.86
N ARG A 38 5.83 -17.68 3.66
CA ARG A 38 7.20 -17.31 3.98
C ARG A 38 7.35 -17.17 5.49
N GLY A 39 8.28 -17.91 6.09
CA GLY A 39 8.49 -17.92 7.54
C GLY A 39 8.89 -16.58 8.17
N THR A 40 9.27 -15.58 7.37
CA THR A 40 9.58 -14.21 7.81
C THR A 40 8.38 -13.27 7.77
N VAL A 41 7.25 -13.72 7.23
CA VAL A 41 6.03 -12.93 7.06
C VAL A 41 5.05 -13.24 8.18
N VAL A 42 4.54 -12.20 8.83
CA VAL A 42 3.47 -12.26 9.81
C VAL A 42 2.18 -11.80 9.14
N SER A 43 1.08 -12.55 9.32
CA SER A 43 -0.25 -12.18 8.84
C SER A 43 -1.14 -11.77 10.01
N LEU A 44 -1.82 -10.63 9.89
CA LEU A 44 -2.77 -10.12 10.88
C LEU A 44 -4.21 -10.50 10.51
N PRO A 45 -5.16 -10.48 11.47
CA PRO A 45 -6.57 -10.80 11.21
C PRO A 45 -7.24 -9.89 10.16
N SER A 46 -6.77 -8.66 9.99
CA SER A 46 -7.25 -7.72 8.97
C SER A 46 -6.89 -8.13 7.54
N GLY A 47 -5.94 -9.07 7.38
CA GLY A 47 -5.32 -9.44 6.11
C GLY A 47 -4.04 -8.68 5.80
N LEU A 48 -3.68 -7.65 6.59
CA LEU A 48 -2.35 -7.04 6.51
C LEU A 48 -1.28 -8.09 6.77
N GLN A 49 -0.24 -8.12 5.94
CA GLN A 49 0.95 -8.90 6.20
C GLN A 49 2.16 -7.99 6.30
N TYR A 50 3.15 -8.37 7.10
CA TYR A 50 4.39 -7.63 7.20
C TYR A 50 5.58 -8.54 7.45
N GLU A 51 6.76 -8.02 7.14
CA GLU A 51 8.06 -8.59 7.43
C GLU A 51 8.91 -7.52 8.13
N VAL A 52 9.46 -7.84 9.30
CA VAL A 52 10.37 -6.94 10.01
C VAL A 52 11.74 -7.03 9.36
N ILE A 53 12.23 -5.91 8.81
CA ILE A 53 13.59 -5.81 8.25
C ILE A 53 14.55 -5.35 9.35
N GLU A 54 14.14 -4.37 10.14
CA GLU A 54 14.90 -3.84 11.27
C GLU A 54 13.96 -3.51 12.44
N GLU A 55 14.34 -3.97 13.63
CA GLU A 55 13.60 -3.69 14.87
C GLU A 55 13.94 -2.31 15.40
N GLY A 56 12.90 -1.53 15.70
CA GLY A 56 13.03 -0.25 16.38
C GLY A 56 13.08 -0.42 17.90
N ASN A 57 13.55 0.62 18.60
CA ASN A 57 13.63 0.62 20.06
C ASN A 57 12.96 1.83 20.71
N GLY A 58 12.37 2.74 19.94
CA GLY A 58 11.72 3.92 20.46
C GLY A 58 10.20 3.76 20.64
N LYS A 59 9.49 4.89 20.57
CA LYS A 59 8.04 4.97 20.82
C LYS A 59 7.25 4.22 19.76
N ILE A 60 6.10 3.69 20.15
CA ILE A 60 5.10 3.19 19.22
C ILE A 60 4.09 4.32 18.95
N PRO A 61 3.86 4.72 17.69
CA PRO A 61 2.87 5.74 17.33
C PRO A 61 1.46 5.41 17.81
N LYS A 62 0.74 6.44 18.26
CA LYS A 62 -0.71 6.43 18.47
C LYS A 62 -1.42 7.02 17.25
N LEU A 63 -2.74 6.80 17.16
CA LEU A 63 -3.57 7.39 16.09
C LEU A 63 -3.51 8.93 16.00
N THR A 64 -3.23 9.60 17.11
CA THR A 64 -3.15 11.06 17.19
C THR A 64 -1.78 11.61 16.83
N ASP A 65 -0.78 10.74 16.68
CA ASP A 65 0.59 11.13 16.45
C ASP A 65 0.86 11.32 14.95
N SER A 66 1.99 11.95 14.65
CA SER A 66 2.59 12.00 13.33
C SER A 66 3.89 11.19 13.29
N VAL A 67 4.12 10.54 12.16
CA VAL A 67 5.31 9.73 11.93
C VAL A 67 6.11 10.34 10.80
N LYS A 68 7.40 10.56 11.05
CA LYS A 68 8.37 10.92 10.00
C LYS A 68 9.01 9.65 9.49
N CYS A 69 8.90 9.35 8.19
CA CYS A 69 9.42 8.11 7.64
C CYS A 69 10.04 8.26 6.26
N PHE A 70 10.98 7.37 5.93
CA PHE A 70 11.24 7.01 4.55
C PHE A 70 10.28 5.91 4.13
N TYR A 71 9.87 5.96 2.87
CA TYR A 71 9.10 4.87 2.30
C TYR A 71 9.29 4.74 0.79
N GLU A 72 8.90 3.58 0.29
CA GLU A 72 8.73 3.29 -1.11
C GLU A 72 7.55 2.34 -1.32
N GLY A 73 6.60 2.75 -2.16
CA GLY A 73 5.41 1.99 -2.53
C GLY A 73 5.55 1.39 -3.93
N ARG A 74 5.24 0.09 -4.03
CA ARG A 74 5.35 -0.71 -5.25
C ARG A 74 4.13 -1.59 -5.44
N LEU A 75 3.78 -1.87 -6.69
CA LEU A 75 2.81 -2.91 -7.04
C LEU A 75 3.48 -4.29 -6.97
N ILE A 76 2.68 -5.36 -6.93
CA ILE A 76 3.17 -6.76 -6.94
C ILE A 76 4.04 -7.09 -8.17
N ASN A 77 3.90 -6.34 -9.27
CA ASN A 77 4.73 -6.47 -10.47
C ASN A 77 6.06 -5.68 -10.40
N GLY A 78 6.37 -5.06 -9.26
CA GLY A 78 7.60 -4.29 -9.02
C GLY A 78 7.55 -2.81 -9.42
N THR A 79 6.47 -2.35 -10.07
CA THR A 79 6.29 -0.95 -10.46
C THR A 79 6.26 -0.04 -9.23
N VAL A 80 7.23 0.87 -9.12
CA VAL A 80 7.24 1.92 -8.08
C VAL A 80 6.24 3.01 -8.46
N PHE A 81 5.28 3.27 -7.58
CA PHE A 81 4.30 4.35 -7.78
C PHE A 81 4.59 5.58 -6.92
N ASP A 82 5.23 5.41 -5.76
CA ASP A 82 5.64 6.51 -4.90
C ASP A 82 6.90 6.16 -4.11
N SER A 83 7.76 7.14 -3.86
CA SER A 83 9.03 6.93 -3.16
C SER A 83 9.65 8.23 -2.65
N THR A 84 10.16 8.17 -1.43
CA THR A 84 10.98 9.23 -0.82
C THR A 84 12.43 9.23 -1.32
N ALA A 85 12.90 8.15 -1.96
CA ALA A 85 14.29 7.97 -2.39
C ALA A 85 14.76 9.10 -3.32
N LYS A 86 13.90 9.54 -4.24
CA LYS A 86 14.20 10.65 -5.17
C LYS A 86 14.44 11.97 -4.44
N LYS A 87 13.69 12.23 -3.37
CA LYS A 87 13.76 13.47 -2.59
C LYS A 87 14.88 13.43 -1.54
N LYS A 88 15.42 12.24 -1.23
CA LYS A 88 16.44 11.99 -0.19
C LYS A 88 16.10 12.61 1.17
N LYS A 89 14.81 12.75 1.47
CA LYS A 89 14.30 13.35 2.70
C LYS A 89 13.06 12.57 3.14
N PRO A 90 12.93 12.29 4.45
CA PRO A 90 11.75 11.63 4.97
C PRO A 90 10.56 12.59 5.00
N VAL A 91 9.35 12.05 4.96
CA VAL A 91 8.08 12.79 4.93
C VAL A 91 7.31 12.50 6.21
N SER A 92 6.57 13.49 6.71
CA SER A 92 5.70 13.32 7.89
C SER A 92 4.27 13.01 7.45
N PHE A 93 3.65 12.04 8.13
CA PHE A 93 2.26 11.65 7.93
C PHE A 93 1.54 11.57 9.29
N PRO A 94 0.33 12.15 9.44
CA PRO A 94 -0.56 11.82 10.54
C PRO A 94 -0.98 10.35 10.43
N VAL A 95 -0.92 9.59 11.52
CA VAL A 95 -1.20 8.14 11.52
C VAL A 95 -2.63 7.82 11.07
N ASN A 96 -3.57 8.74 11.31
CA ASN A 96 -4.98 8.63 10.97
C ASN A 96 -5.35 9.18 9.57
N GLU A 97 -4.40 9.71 8.79
CA GLU A 97 -4.65 10.28 7.45
C GLU A 97 -3.97 9.50 6.32
N VAL A 98 -3.60 8.25 6.58
CA VAL A 98 -3.03 7.31 5.61
C VAL A 98 -3.98 6.14 5.36
N ILE A 99 -3.67 5.29 4.37
CA ILE A 99 -4.46 4.09 4.09
C ILE A 99 -4.53 3.17 5.32
N ALA A 100 -5.63 2.43 5.47
CA ALA A 100 -5.91 1.65 6.68
C ALA A 100 -4.78 0.66 7.04
N GLY A 101 -4.13 0.05 6.04
CA GLY A 101 -2.99 -0.85 6.27
C GLY A 101 -1.77 -0.14 6.85
N TRP A 102 -1.53 1.13 6.49
CA TRP A 102 -0.50 1.95 7.13
C TRP A 102 -0.91 2.34 8.55
N THR A 103 -2.16 2.76 8.77
CA THR A 103 -2.66 3.11 10.11
C THR A 103 -2.50 1.94 11.08
N GLU A 104 -2.82 0.72 10.65
CA GLU A 104 -2.62 -0.49 11.46
C GLU A 104 -1.13 -0.79 11.69
N ALA A 105 -0.32 -0.83 10.62
CA ALA A 105 1.10 -1.16 10.71
C ALA A 105 1.87 -0.16 11.61
N LEU A 106 1.65 1.14 11.43
CA LEU A 106 2.37 2.17 12.17
C LEU A 106 2.15 2.06 13.68
N GLN A 107 0.98 1.62 14.13
CA GLN A 107 0.69 1.41 15.56
C GLN A 107 1.35 0.15 16.14
N LEU A 108 2.08 -0.61 15.32
CA LEU A 108 2.89 -1.76 15.73
C LEU A 108 4.40 -1.50 15.52
N MET A 109 4.72 -0.52 14.67
CA MET A 109 6.10 -0.14 14.32
C MET A 109 6.68 0.81 15.36
N LYS A 110 7.75 0.39 16.04
CA LYS A 110 8.53 1.27 16.91
C LYS A 110 9.31 2.29 16.09
N GLU A 111 9.55 3.46 16.66
CA GLU A 111 10.56 4.39 16.15
C GLU A 111 11.91 3.69 15.96
N GLY A 112 12.55 3.95 14.81
CA GLY A 112 13.76 3.29 14.34
C GLY A 112 13.51 1.99 13.57
N SER A 113 12.27 1.49 13.49
CA SER A 113 12.00 0.25 12.76
C SER A 113 11.96 0.44 11.25
N LYS A 114 12.31 -0.62 10.53
CA LYS A 114 12.09 -0.74 9.09
C LYS A 114 11.31 -2.01 8.79
N TRP A 115 10.13 -1.87 8.20
CA TRP A 115 9.27 -3.01 7.85
C TRP A 115 8.99 -3.01 6.35
N ARG A 116 8.69 -4.21 5.84
CA ARG A 116 8.01 -4.38 4.57
C ARG A 116 6.56 -4.78 4.82
N LEU A 117 5.62 -4.04 4.26
CA LEU A 117 4.19 -4.24 4.37
C LEU A 117 3.64 -4.79 3.06
N TYR A 118 2.69 -5.71 3.16
CA TYR A 118 1.91 -6.25 2.06
C TYR A 118 0.45 -6.03 2.36
N ILE A 119 -0.14 -5.08 1.64
CA ILE A 119 -1.42 -4.49 1.98
C ILE A 119 -2.46 -4.97 0.96
N PRO A 120 -3.44 -5.80 1.37
CA PRO A 120 -4.55 -6.16 0.49
C PRO A 120 -5.31 -4.89 0.08
N SER A 121 -5.96 -4.93 -1.09
CA SER A 121 -6.67 -3.76 -1.62
C SER A 121 -7.71 -3.18 -0.66
N SER A 122 -8.38 -4.03 0.14
CA SER A 122 -9.34 -3.63 1.18
C SER A 122 -8.74 -2.74 2.27
N LEU A 123 -7.42 -2.80 2.50
CA LEU A 123 -6.67 -1.95 3.42
C LEU A 123 -5.85 -0.87 2.69
N GLY A 124 -5.93 -0.83 1.36
CA GLY A 124 -5.32 0.16 0.48
C GLY A 124 -6.37 1.08 -0.11
N TYR A 125 -6.48 1.11 -1.44
CA TYR A 125 -7.40 1.99 -2.18
C TYR A 125 -8.70 1.29 -2.66
N GLY A 126 -8.93 0.04 -2.27
CA GLY A 126 -10.12 -0.72 -2.63
C GLY A 126 -10.31 -0.88 -4.13
N GLU A 127 -11.56 -0.86 -4.59
CA GLU A 127 -11.93 -1.01 -6.01
C GLU A 127 -11.61 0.21 -6.89
N LEU A 128 -11.17 1.32 -6.28
CA LEU A 128 -10.97 2.58 -6.99
C LEU A 128 -9.59 2.62 -7.66
N SER A 129 -9.57 3.01 -8.93
CA SER A 129 -8.33 3.41 -9.58
C SER A 129 -7.99 4.84 -9.18
N VAL A 130 -6.97 5.01 -8.34
CA VAL A 130 -6.58 6.32 -7.78
C VAL A 130 -5.47 7.00 -8.58
N SER A 131 -4.76 6.25 -9.42
CA SER A 131 -3.81 6.80 -10.39
C SER A 131 -3.77 5.97 -11.67
N LYS A 132 -2.91 6.37 -12.61
CA LYS A 132 -2.66 5.58 -13.84
C LYS A 132 -1.96 4.25 -13.51
N GLU A 133 -1.15 4.25 -12.47
CA GLU A 133 -0.37 3.11 -11.99
C GLU A 133 -1.19 2.25 -11.02
N ILE A 134 -1.94 2.88 -10.10
CA ILE A 134 -2.72 2.17 -9.08
C ILE A 134 -4.16 2.02 -9.58
N SER A 135 -4.39 0.93 -10.30
CA SER A 135 -5.74 0.50 -10.67
C SER A 135 -6.47 -0.18 -9.51
N GLY A 136 -7.80 -0.23 -9.61
CA GLY A 136 -8.66 -0.83 -8.59
C GLY A 136 -8.21 -2.23 -8.18
N ASN A 137 -8.47 -2.58 -6.92
CA ASN A 137 -8.11 -3.84 -6.27
C ASN A 137 -6.62 -4.18 -6.27
N ALA A 138 -5.73 -3.20 -6.47
CA ALA A 138 -4.29 -3.45 -6.37
C ALA A 138 -3.88 -3.78 -4.93
N THR A 139 -3.20 -4.91 -4.75
CA THR A 139 -2.37 -5.18 -3.57
C THR A 139 -1.11 -4.33 -3.63
N LEU A 140 -0.78 -3.68 -2.51
CA LEU A 140 0.35 -2.75 -2.42
C LEU A 140 1.47 -3.34 -1.57
N ILE A 141 2.71 -3.09 -1.96
CA ILE A 141 3.89 -3.43 -1.19
C ILE A 141 4.56 -2.13 -0.78
N PHE A 142 4.84 -1.97 0.50
CA PHE A 142 5.59 -0.82 1.00
C PHE A 142 6.83 -1.27 1.76
N GLU A 143 7.95 -0.60 1.56
CA GLU A 143 9.00 -0.55 2.58
C GLU A 143 8.87 0.76 3.33
N VAL A 144 8.83 0.71 4.66
CA VAL A 144 8.64 1.87 5.54
C VAL A 144 9.70 1.84 6.62
N GLU A 145 10.42 2.94 6.78
CA GLU A 145 11.41 3.17 7.83
C GLU A 145 10.95 4.35 8.69
N VAL A 146 10.61 4.07 9.94
CA VAL A 146 10.13 5.08 10.89
C VAL A 146 11.33 5.79 11.51
N VAL A 147 11.50 7.07 11.16
CA VAL A 147 12.60 7.90 11.67
C VAL A 147 12.25 8.50 13.03
N SER A 148 11.03 9.03 13.21
CA SER A 148 10.62 9.66 14.47
C SER A 148 9.11 9.76 14.66
N VAL A 149 8.64 9.72 15.90
CA VAL A 149 7.22 9.86 16.30
C VAL A 149 7.02 11.15 17.11
N HIS A 150 6.03 11.97 16.74
CA HIS A 150 5.79 13.30 17.32
C HIS A 150 4.31 13.66 17.41
#